data_AF-A0ABC9DDF0-F1
#
_entry.id   AF-A0ABC9DDF0-F1
#
_cell.length_a   1.000
_cell.length_b   1.000
_cell.length_c   1.000
_cell.angle_alpha   90.00
_cell.angle_beta   90.00
_cell.angle_gamma   90.00
#
_symmetry.space_group_name_H-M   'P 1'
#
loop_
_entity.id
_entity.type
_entity.pdbx_description
1 polymer ?
#
loop_
_entity_poly.entity_id
_entity_poly.type
_entity_poly.pdbx_seq_one_letter_code
_entity_poly.pdbx_strand_id
1 'polypeptide(L)'
;MARRGAGGLVRLLVKLALIMLAMLLAAAAAVAEEATAAPASPPQNASEEVEVEQQPPQHLLPRPLVIELPSAAAARAASAGEGEGDAPADAVAAASLELEVQVDLDLVPAAPAPDASEDAAAETQQQQQLARPLVLDLPDDVPADVRCASWRLAAEANNLAPWKAVPAECVAHVRTYVTGVAYRSDLELVARESSAYARAAAPLRGDGRDAWVFDIDETLLSNLPYYADHGYGLGLFDHQKFDRWVERGEALAIRSSLKLYNEVRELGFKTFLLTGRNEVHLRVTAENLKKQGFHDWDKLVLRAAGDREKTATVYKSEKRKEMEEEGYRILGNSGDQWSDLLGSSMSARSFKLPNPMYYIP
;
A
#
# COMPACT_ATOMS: atom_id res chain seq x y z
N MET A 1 19.21 68.77 30.24
CA MET A 1 19.07 67.31 30.42
C MET A 1 18.98 66.67 29.04
N ALA A 2 19.88 65.74 28.71
CA ALA A 2 19.71 64.61 27.77
C ALA A 2 21.05 64.18 27.16
N ARG A 3 21.72 63.20 27.77
CA ARG A 3 22.68 62.30 27.11
C ARG A 3 22.64 60.94 27.80
N ARG A 4 21.72 60.07 27.37
CA ARG A 4 21.76 58.62 27.63
C ARG A 4 21.07 57.93 26.45
N GLY A 5 21.74 56.98 25.79
CA GLY A 5 21.07 56.15 24.77
C GLY A 5 21.95 55.26 23.89
N ALA A 6 23.25 55.53 23.72
CA ALA A 6 24.07 54.73 22.78
C ALA A 6 24.67 53.44 23.39
N GLY A 7 24.78 53.33 24.72
CA GLY A 7 25.47 52.22 25.38
C GLY A 7 24.66 50.92 25.48
N GLY A 8 23.33 50.98 25.36
CA GLY A 8 22.47 49.80 25.50
C GLY A 8 22.52 48.87 24.29
N LEU A 9 22.48 49.44 23.08
CA LEU A 9 22.48 48.68 21.84
C LEU A 9 23.83 47.99 21.59
N VAL A 10 24.95 48.68 21.86
CA VAL A 10 26.29 48.09 21.75
C VAL A 10 26.47 46.93 22.74
N ARG A 11 25.98 47.07 23.97
CA ARG A 11 26.02 45.97 24.97
C ARG A 11 25.15 44.78 24.56
N LEU A 12 24.02 45.01 23.90
CA LEU A 12 23.15 43.94 23.41
C LEU A 12 23.80 43.19 22.25
N LEU A 13 24.40 43.91 21.29
CA LEU A 13 25.10 43.32 20.15
C LEU A 13 26.32 42.51 20.58
N VAL A 14 27.11 43.00 21.56
CA VAL A 14 28.25 42.26 22.10
C VAL A 14 27.79 40.98 22.82
N LYS A 15 26.67 41.02 23.56
CA LYS A 15 26.10 39.82 24.19
C LYS A 15 25.62 38.80 23.17
N LEU A 16 24.93 39.23 22.10
CA LEU A 16 24.49 38.35 21.02
C LEU A 16 25.68 37.71 20.28
N ALA A 17 26.73 38.47 20.02
CA ALA A 17 27.95 37.95 19.38
C ALA A 17 28.67 36.91 20.26
N LEU A 18 28.76 37.15 21.58
CA LEU A 18 29.33 36.19 22.52
C LEU A 18 28.50 34.91 22.63
N ILE A 19 27.17 35.00 22.61
CA ILE A 19 26.27 33.84 22.63
C ILE A 19 26.42 33.02 21.34
N MET A 20 26.47 33.66 20.16
CA MET A 20 26.71 32.96 18.91
C MET A 20 28.09 32.28 18.87
N LEU A 21 29.14 32.95 19.36
CA LEU A 21 30.48 32.38 19.43
C LEU A 21 30.54 31.16 20.36
N ALA A 22 29.86 31.23 21.50
CA ALA A 22 29.74 30.09 22.43
C ALA A 22 28.99 28.90 21.81
N MET A 23 27.92 29.16 21.05
CA MET A 23 27.21 28.09 20.32
C MET A 23 28.08 27.46 19.22
N LEU A 24 28.87 28.25 18.48
CA LEU A 24 29.80 27.72 17.47
C LEU A 24 30.90 26.85 18.11
N LEU A 25 31.45 27.27 19.25
CA LEU A 25 32.45 26.51 19.99
C LEU A 25 31.89 25.19 20.53
N ALA A 26 30.65 25.19 21.03
CA ALA A 26 29.99 23.97 21.49
C ALA A 26 29.71 22.98 20.35
N ALA A 27 29.29 23.48 19.18
CA ALA A 27 29.09 22.64 17.99
C ALA A 27 30.40 22.04 17.48
N ALA A 28 31.51 22.80 17.51
CA ALA A 28 32.82 22.30 17.11
C ALA A 28 33.37 21.22 18.06
N ALA A 29 33.08 21.32 19.36
CA ALA A 29 33.49 20.32 20.35
C ALA A 29 32.75 18.98 20.15
N ALA A 30 31.45 19.02 19.82
CA ALA A 30 30.65 17.82 19.56
C ALA A 30 31.14 17.02 18.33
N VAL A 31 31.63 17.71 17.30
CA VAL A 31 32.17 17.07 16.09
C VAL A 31 33.56 16.45 16.33
N ALA A 32 34.32 16.96 17.30
CA ALA A 32 35.64 16.43 17.63
C ALA A 32 35.58 15.14 18.46
N GLU A 33 34.50 14.93 19.23
CA GLU A 33 34.34 13.77 20.10
C GLU A 33 33.94 12.49 19.33
N GLU A 34 33.36 12.64 18.15
CA GLU A 34 32.94 11.52 17.29
C GLU A 34 34.09 10.97 16.40
N ALA A 35 35.22 11.68 16.32
CA ALA A 35 36.34 11.36 15.42
C ALA A 35 37.48 10.52 16.05
N THR A 36 37.39 10.14 17.33
CA THR A 36 38.46 9.40 18.02
C THR A 36 37.94 8.17 18.76
N ALA A 37 37.47 7.15 18.03
CA ALA A 37 37.22 5.83 18.61
C ALA A 37 37.43 4.68 17.60
N ALA A 38 38.69 4.36 17.33
CA ALA A 38 39.20 3.04 16.96
C ALA A 38 40.73 3.03 17.20
N PRO A 39 41.45 1.89 17.36
CA PRO A 39 41.04 0.47 17.34
C PRO A 39 41.64 -0.35 18.51
N ALA A 40 41.33 -1.67 18.59
CA ALA A 40 42.30 -2.78 18.80
C ALA A 40 41.66 -4.04 19.43
N SER A 41 41.86 -5.19 18.76
CA SER A 41 41.68 -6.55 19.31
C SER A 41 43.03 -7.14 19.71
N PRO A 42 43.09 -8.03 20.72
CA PRO A 42 44.14 -9.06 20.78
C PRO A 42 43.56 -10.46 21.21
N PRO A 43 44.34 -11.54 21.40
CA PRO A 43 44.35 -12.67 20.46
C PRO A 43 43.80 -13.99 21.03
N GLN A 44 43.47 -14.87 20.08
CA GLN A 44 43.53 -16.34 20.07
C GLN A 44 43.66 -17.11 21.40
N ASN A 45 42.71 -18.02 21.62
CA ASN A 45 42.98 -19.31 22.22
C ASN A 45 42.46 -20.41 21.29
N ALA A 46 43.35 -21.33 20.93
CA ALA A 46 43.09 -22.44 20.04
C ALA A 46 42.34 -23.57 20.78
N SER A 47 41.33 -24.12 20.12
CA SER A 47 40.77 -25.44 20.40
C SER A 47 40.36 -25.99 19.04
N GLU A 48 41.00 -27.06 18.62
CA GLU A 48 40.64 -27.82 17.43
C GLU A 48 39.18 -28.27 17.55
N GLU A 49 38.32 -27.82 16.64
CA GLU A 49 37.07 -28.50 16.33
C GLU A 49 36.92 -28.61 14.80
N VAL A 50 36.55 -29.83 14.43
CA VAL A 50 36.48 -30.43 13.10
C VAL A 50 35.69 -29.56 12.10
N GLU A 51 36.29 -29.31 10.93
CA GLU A 51 35.59 -28.77 9.76
C GLU A 51 34.52 -29.78 9.30
N VAL A 52 33.26 -29.49 9.62
CA VAL A 52 32.10 -30.08 8.95
C VAL A 52 31.61 -29.04 7.96
N GLU A 53 31.78 -29.33 6.68
CA GLU A 53 31.29 -28.53 5.56
C GLU A 53 29.75 -28.44 5.63
N GLN A 54 29.23 -27.38 6.23
CA GLN A 54 27.79 -27.11 6.28
C GLN A 54 27.35 -26.49 4.95
N GLN A 55 26.61 -27.28 4.18
CA GLN A 55 25.88 -26.86 2.99
C GLN A 55 24.90 -25.73 3.35
N PRO A 56 24.79 -24.65 2.54
CA PRO A 56 23.91 -23.53 2.87
C PRO A 56 22.44 -24.00 2.93
N PRO A 57 21.61 -23.40 3.81
CA PRO A 57 20.21 -23.80 3.93
C PRO A 57 19.50 -23.62 2.59
N GLN A 58 18.95 -24.71 2.07
CA GLN A 58 18.12 -24.65 0.87
C GLN A 58 16.92 -23.77 1.18
N HIS A 59 16.73 -22.71 0.39
CA HIS A 59 15.51 -21.92 0.37
C HIS A 59 14.33 -22.85 0.04
N LEU A 60 13.59 -23.28 1.05
CA LEU A 60 12.32 -23.95 0.89
C LEU A 60 11.29 -22.89 0.50
N LEU A 61 11.06 -22.73 -0.80
CA LEU A 61 9.87 -22.06 -1.29
C LEU A 61 8.65 -22.91 -0.90
N PRO A 62 7.55 -22.32 -0.39
CA PRO A 62 6.33 -23.07 -0.16
C PRO A 62 5.88 -23.72 -1.48
N ARG A 63 5.45 -24.99 -1.40
CA ARG A 63 4.83 -25.66 -2.54
C ARG A 63 3.67 -24.80 -3.07
N PRO A 64 3.48 -24.70 -4.39
CA PRO A 64 2.33 -23.99 -4.92
C PRO A 64 1.04 -24.58 -4.33
N LEU A 65 0.14 -23.70 -3.91
CA LEU A 65 -1.18 -24.06 -3.42
C LEU A 65 -1.94 -24.71 -4.59
N VAL A 66 -2.03 -26.04 -4.60
CA VAL A 66 -2.89 -26.76 -5.54
C VAL A 66 -4.32 -26.67 -5.01
N ILE A 67 -5.09 -25.72 -5.53
CA ILE A 67 -6.54 -25.71 -5.32
C ILE A 67 -7.11 -26.75 -6.28
N GLU A 68 -7.49 -27.91 -5.76
CA GLU A 68 -8.34 -28.83 -6.52
C GLU A 68 -9.73 -28.21 -6.63
N LEU A 69 -10.01 -27.60 -7.79
CA LEU A 69 -11.36 -27.18 -8.12
C LEU A 69 -12.22 -28.43 -8.34
N PRO A 70 -13.43 -28.50 -7.77
CA PRO A 70 -14.31 -29.64 -7.97
C PRO A 70 -14.58 -29.85 -9.46
N SER A 71 -14.41 -31.08 -9.92
CA SER A 71 -14.72 -31.51 -11.29
C SER A 71 -16.12 -31.05 -11.69
N ALA A 72 -16.27 -30.64 -12.96
CA ALA A 72 -17.55 -30.26 -13.57
C ALA A 72 -18.65 -31.34 -13.43
N ALA A 73 -18.29 -32.58 -13.07
CA ALA A 73 -19.24 -33.63 -12.70
C ALA A 73 -19.97 -33.36 -11.36
N ALA A 74 -19.31 -32.74 -10.36
CA ALA A 74 -19.92 -32.42 -9.07
C ALA A 74 -20.92 -31.24 -9.16
N ALA A 75 -20.67 -30.28 -10.06
CA ALA A 75 -21.60 -29.16 -10.32
C ALA A 75 -22.87 -29.59 -11.10
N ARG A 76 -22.81 -30.69 -11.85
CA ARG A 76 -23.96 -31.25 -12.57
C ARG A 76 -24.85 -32.16 -11.72
N ALA A 77 -24.34 -32.69 -10.61
CA ALA A 77 -25.15 -33.43 -9.64
C ALA A 77 -26.00 -32.52 -8.73
N ALA A 78 -25.60 -31.25 -8.56
CA ALA A 78 -26.31 -30.27 -7.73
C ALA A 78 -27.42 -29.49 -8.47
N SER A 79 -27.61 -29.71 -9.78
CA SER A 79 -28.63 -29.04 -10.61
C SER A 79 -29.64 -29.98 -11.27
N ALA A 80 -29.58 -31.28 -10.97
CA ALA A 80 -30.52 -32.29 -11.44
C ALA A 80 -31.32 -32.83 -10.26
N GLY A 81 -32.22 -32.00 -9.71
CA GLY A 81 -32.99 -32.38 -8.53
C GLY A 81 -34.12 -31.45 -8.14
N GLU A 82 -34.74 -30.70 -9.07
CA GLU A 82 -35.99 -29.99 -8.78
C GLU A 82 -36.93 -30.13 -9.98
N GLY A 83 -37.89 -31.05 -9.85
CA GLY A 83 -39.04 -31.18 -10.72
C GLY A 83 -40.19 -30.29 -10.25
N GLU A 84 -40.96 -29.78 -11.21
CA GLU A 84 -42.16 -28.96 -11.03
C GLU A 84 -43.17 -29.56 -10.05
N GLY A 85 -43.61 -28.76 -9.08
CA GLY A 85 -44.72 -29.05 -8.18
C GLY A 85 -45.14 -27.82 -7.38
N ASP A 86 -46.44 -27.55 -7.40
CA ASP A 86 -47.18 -26.39 -6.88
C ASP A 86 -47.02 -26.12 -5.36
N ALA A 87 -47.23 -24.86 -4.93
CA ALA A 87 -47.08 -24.26 -3.58
C ALA A 87 -47.93 -24.94 -2.45
N PRO A 88 -47.79 -24.67 -1.11
CA PRO A 88 -47.41 -23.41 -0.44
C PRO A 88 -46.62 -23.51 0.90
N ALA A 89 -46.60 -22.39 1.65
CA ALA A 89 -45.70 -21.93 2.71
C ALA A 89 -45.65 -22.66 4.08
N ASP A 90 -44.56 -22.32 4.80
CA ASP A 90 -44.19 -22.48 6.24
C ASP A 90 -43.24 -23.62 6.67
N ALA A 91 -42.25 -23.21 7.49
CA ALA A 91 -41.15 -23.96 8.14
C ALA A 91 -40.04 -24.44 7.16
N VAL A 92 -38.74 -24.37 7.46
CA VAL A 92 -38.03 -24.98 8.60
C VAL A 92 -36.68 -24.28 8.85
N ALA A 93 -36.24 -24.42 10.10
CA ALA A 93 -35.01 -23.98 10.75
C ALA A 93 -33.67 -24.38 10.10
N ALA A 94 -32.64 -23.74 10.65
CA ALA A 94 -31.22 -23.82 10.34
C ALA A 94 -30.61 -25.22 10.23
N ALA A 95 -29.59 -25.33 9.37
CA ALA A 95 -28.51 -26.31 9.53
C ALA A 95 -27.18 -25.60 9.24
N SER A 96 -26.47 -25.23 10.30
CA SER A 96 -25.03 -24.99 10.26
C SER A 96 -24.36 -26.35 10.08
N LEU A 97 -23.58 -26.51 9.00
CA LEU A 97 -22.64 -27.62 8.87
C LEU A 97 -21.27 -27.10 9.30
N GLU A 98 -20.93 -27.37 10.56
CA GLU A 98 -19.54 -27.37 11.01
C GLU A 98 -18.87 -28.64 10.48
N LEU A 99 -17.82 -28.48 9.68
CA LEU A 99 -16.99 -29.60 9.24
C LEU A 99 -15.71 -29.59 10.09
N GLU A 100 -15.68 -30.43 11.11
CA GLU A 100 -14.44 -30.75 11.83
C GLU A 100 -13.55 -31.60 10.91
N VAL A 101 -12.33 -31.14 10.63
CA VAL A 101 -11.32 -31.91 9.90
C VAL A 101 -10.32 -32.45 10.91
N GLN A 102 -10.39 -33.75 11.20
CA GLN A 102 -9.28 -34.47 11.84
C GLN A 102 -8.20 -34.73 10.80
N VAL A 103 -6.95 -34.39 11.14
CA VAL A 103 -5.76 -34.71 10.34
C VAL A 103 -4.96 -35.76 11.11
N ASP A 104 -5.08 -37.03 10.72
CA ASP A 104 -4.16 -38.08 11.17
C ASP A 104 -2.89 -38.02 10.31
N LEU A 105 -1.75 -37.75 10.97
CA LEU A 105 -0.42 -37.73 10.37
C LEU A 105 0.24 -39.10 10.55
N ASP A 106 -0.10 -40.06 9.69
CA ASP A 106 0.65 -41.32 9.59
C ASP A 106 1.81 -41.16 8.59
N LEU A 107 3.03 -41.18 9.11
CA LEU A 107 4.27 -41.22 8.33
C LEU A 107 4.47 -42.64 7.76
N VAL A 108 4.29 -42.81 6.44
CA VAL A 108 4.62 -44.07 5.73
C VAL A 108 6.04 -43.97 5.15
N PRO A 109 6.90 -44.99 5.29
CA PRO A 109 8.26 -44.97 4.72
C PRO A 109 8.25 -44.99 3.18
N ALA A 110 9.28 -44.36 2.59
CA ALA A 110 9.46 -44.28 1.15
C ALA A 110 9.61 -45.66 0.50
N ALA A 111 8.92 -45.87 -0.62
CA ALA A 111 9.01 -47.08 -1.42
C ALA A 111 10.43 -47.24 -2.03
N PRO A 112 10.95 -48.48 -2.14
CA PRO A 112 12.23 -48.72 -2.81
C PRO A 112 12.13 -48.44 -4.31
N ALA A 113 13.26 -48.04 -4.90
CA ALA A 113 13.37 -47.77 -6.34
C ALA A 113 13.00 -49.02 -7.17
N PRO A 114 12.24 -48.88 -8.27
CA PRO A 114 11.84 -50.02 -9.08
C PRO A 114 13.01 -50.52 -9.95
N ASP A 115 13.14 -51.84 -10.03
CA ASP A 115 14.08 -52.55 -10.89
C ASP A 115 13.72 -52.36 -12.38
N ALA A 116 14.76 -52.20 -13.19
CA ALA A 116 14.66 -52.00 -14.63
C ALA A 116 14.38 -53.31 -15.38
N SER A 117 13.10 -53.61 -15.64
CA SER A 117 12.70 -54.41 -16.80
C SER A 117 11.17 -54.48 -16.97
N GLU A 118 10.72 -54.15 -18.19
CA GLU A 118 9.42 -54.50 -18.79
C GLU A 118 8.14 -53.74 -18.41
N ASP A 119 8.16 -52.40 -18.34
CA ASP A 119 6.90 -51.61 -18.36
C ASP A 119 6.94 -50.31 -19.21
N ALA A 120 7.83 -50.25 -20.20
CA ALA A 120 7.97 -49.07 -21.07
C ALA A 120 6.77 -48.82 -22.02
N ALA A 121 5.86 -49.79 -22.18
CA ALA A 121 4.74 -49.68 -23.13
C ALA A 121 3.46 -49.09 -22.52
N ALA A 122 3.25 -49.22 -21.20
CA ALA A 122 2.08 -48.70 -20.50
C ALA A 122 2.27 -47.22 -20.08
N GLU A 123 3.51 -46.81 -19.75
CA GLU A 123 3.83 -45.41 -19.44
C GLU A 123 3.68 -44.49 -20.65
N THR A 124 3.85 -45.02 -21.87
CA THR A 124 3.80 -44.23 -23.11
C THR A 124 2.38 -43.73 -23.44
N GLN A 125 1.32 -44.46 -23.05
CA GLN A 125 -0.06 -44.01 -23.25
C GLN A 125 -0.55 -43.05 -22.16
N GLN A 126 -0.03 -43.16 -20.94
CA GLN A 126 -0.41 -42.27 -19.83
C GLN A 126 0.37 -40.94 -19.83
N GLN A 127 1.58 -40.91 -20.40
CA GLN A 127 2.33 -39.68 -20.67
C GLN A 127 1.79 -38.88 -21.87
N GLN A 128 0.97 -39.45 -22.75
CA GLN A 128 0.31 -38.72 -23.84
C GLN A 128 -0.91 -37.89 -23.39
N GLN A 129 -1.28 -37.95 -22.11
CA GLN A 129 -2.19 -36.99 -21.46
C GLN A 129 -1.44 -36.01 -20.54
N LEU A 130 -0.13 -35.86 -20.70
CA LEU A 130 0.57 -34.72 -20.13
C LEU A 130 -0.01 -33.43 -20.72
N ALA A 131 -0.39 -32.54 -19.82
CA ALA A 131 -1.03 -31.26 -20.04
C ALA A 131 -0.68 -30.63 -21.40
N ARG A 132 -1.71 -30.16 -22.12
CA ARG A 132 -1.54 -29.15 -23.17
C ARG A 132 -0.49 -28.15 -22.67
N PRO A 133 0.62 -27.93 -23.38
CA PRO A 133 1.56 -26.92 -22.97
C PRO A 133 0.76 -25.63 -22.83
N LEU A 134 0.88 -24.97 -21.68
CA LEU A 134 0.23 -23.70 -21.36
C LEU A 134 0.94 -22.56 -22.13
N VAL A 135 1.24 -22.81 -23.39
CA VAL A 135 1.58 -21.81 -24.38
C VAL A 135 0.31 -21.73 -25.22
N LEU A 136 -0.64 -20.90 -24.78
CA LEU A 136 -1.61 -20.39 -25.74
C LEU A 136 -0.77 -19.61 -26.74
N ASP A 137 -0.65 -20.14 -27.96
CA ASP A 137 -0.39 -19.32 -29.15
C ASP A 137 -1.58 -18.35 -29.26
N LEU A 138 -1.54 -17.29 -28.46
CA LEU A 138 -2.50 -16.21 -28.50
C LEU A 138 -2.29 -15.47 -29.81
N PRO A 139 -3.36 -15.05 -30.50
CA PRO A 139 -3.23 -14.26 -31.72
C PRO A 139 -2.39 -13.01 -31.44
N ASP A 140 -1.48 -12.67 -32.36
CA ASP A 140 -0.61 -11.48 -32.26
C ASP A 140 -1.40 -10.17 -32.10
N ASP A 141 -2.66 -10.14 -32.56
CA ASP A 141 -3.54 -8.98 -32.45
C ASP A 141 -4.45 -9.07 -31.22
N VAL A 142 -3.91 -8.68 -30.06
CA VAL A 142 -4.70 -8.49 -28.84
C VAL A 142 -5.53 -7.21 -28.99
N PRO A 143 -6.87 -7.23 -28.85
CA PRO A 143 -7.71 -6.04 -28.98
C PRO A 143 -7.24 -4.86 -28.10
N ALA A 144 -7.41 -3.63 -28.59
CA ALA A 144 -6.90 -2.44 -27.90
C ALA A 144 -7.44 -2.29 -26.47
N ASP A 145 -8.72 -2.59 -26.25
CA ASP A 145 -9.34 -2.55 -24.93
C ASP A 145 -8.72 -3.57 -23.96
N VAL A 146 -8.38 -4.77 -24.46
CA VAL A 146 -7.69 -5.82 -23.69
C VAL A 146 -6.26 -5.38 -23.37
N ARG A 147 -5.51 -4.85 -24.35
CA ARG A 147 -4.16 -4.31 -24.11
C ARG A 147 -4.17 -3.18 -23.08
N CYS A 148 -5.17 -2.31 -23.13
CA CYS A 148 -5.30 -1.21 -22.17
C CYS A 148 -5.74 -1.69 -20.78
N ALA A 149 -6.53 -2.77 -20.70
CA ALA A 149 -6.79 -3.44 -19.43
C ALA A 149 -5.51 -4.05 -18.84
N SER A 150 -4.68 -4.69 -19.66
CA SER A 150 -3.38 -5.23 -19.24
C SER A 150 -2.42 -4.12 -18.81
N TRP A 151 -2.37 -3.01 -19.54
CA TRP A 151 -1.58 -1.83 -19.16
C TRP A 151 -2.03 -1.28 -17.82
N ARG A 152 -3.34 -1.10 -17.61
CA ARG A 152 -3.91 -0.64 -16.32
C ARG A 152 -3.50 -1.58 -15.19
N LEU A 153 -3.68 -2.88 -15.36
CA LEU A 153 -3.30 -3.87 -14.36
C LEU A 153 -1.79 -3.80 -14.05
N ALA A 154 -0.94 -3.68 -15.07
CA ALA A 154 0.50 -3.54 -14.88
C ALA A 154 0.87 -2.24 -14.16
N ALA A 155 0.16 -1.14 -14.43
CA ALA A 155 0.36 0.13 -13.71
C ALA A 155 -0.01 -0.02 -12.22
N GLU A 156 -1.19 -0.58 -11.93
CA GLU A 156 -1.65 -0.79 -10.55
C GLU A 156 -0.76 -1.77 -9.77
N ALA A 157 -0.21 -2.79 -10.44
CA ALA A 157 0.70 -3.76 -9.85
C ALA A 157 2.16 -3.28 -9.74
N ASN A 158 2.45 -2.03 -10.12
CA ASN A 158 3.81 -1.46 -10.16
C ASN A 158 4.79 -2.21 -11.08
N ASN A 159 4.30 -2.86 -12.13
CA ASN A 159 5.13 -3.59 -13.10
C ASN A 159 5.69 -2.69 -14.20
N LEU A 160 5.07 -1.54 -14.45
CA LEU A 160 5.52 -0.60 -15.46
C LEU A 160 6.71 0.21 -14.95
N ALA A 161 7.62 0.57 -15.85
CA ALA A 161 8.58 1.66 -15.59
C ALA A 161 7.81 2.99 -15.35
N PRO A 162 8.42 3.98 -14.66
CA PRO A 162 7.80 5.28 -14.45
C PRO A 162 7.22 5.87 -15.73
N TRP A 163 5.94 6.23 -15.71
CA TRP A 163 5.21 6.77 -16.85
C TRP A 163 4.67 8.17 -16.55
N LYS A 164 4.49 8.97 -17.61
CA LYS A 164 4.16 10.41 -17.49
C LYS A 164 2.74 10.75 -17.92
N ALA A 165 2.12 9.88 -18.72
CA ALA A 165 0.78 10.05 -19.26
C ALA A 165 0.21 8.68 -19.62
N VAL A 166 -1.11 8.58 -19.62
CA VAL A 166 -1.84 7.42 -20.14
C VAL A 166 -1.56 7.31 -21.65
N PRO A 167 -1.26 6.10 -22.19
CA PRO A 167 -1.14 5.90 -23.63
C PRO A 167 -2.38 6.39 -24.36
N ALA A 168 -2.22 7.08 -25.49
CA ALA A 168 -3.32 7.75 -26.18
C ALA A 168 -4.45 6.79 -26.56
N GLU A 169 -4.10 5.58 -26.96
CA GLU A 169 -5.02 4.49 -27.27
C GLU A 169 -5.80 3.97 -26.05
N CYS A 170 -5.28 4.20 -24.84
CA CYS A 170 -5.88 3.73 -23.58
C CYS A 170 -6.73 4.75 -22.84
N VAL A 171 -6.77 6.01 -23.30
CA VAL A 171 -7.59 7.06 -22.66
C VAL A 171 -9.08 6.68 -22.62
N ALA A 172 -9.61 6.10 -23.69
CA ALA A 172 -11.00 5.65 -23.72
C ALA A 172 -11.27 4.53 -22.71
N HIS A 173 -10.32 3.59 -22.56
CA HIS A 173 -10.38 2.53 -21.55
C HIS A 173 -10.35 3.12 -20.13
N VAL A 174 -9.38 4.00 -19.84
CA VAL A 174 -9.24 4.65 -18.53
C VAL A 174 -10.49 5.43 -18.17
N ARG A 175 -11.00 6.27 -19.07
CA ARG A 175 -12.26 7.01 -18.88
C ARG A 175 -13.42 6.07 -18.54
N THR A 176 -13.60 5.00 -19.31
CA THR A 176 -14.68 4.02 -19.11
C THR A 176 -14.55 3.34 -17.75
N TYR A 177 -13.33 2.99 -17.36
CA TYR A 177 -13.04 2.39 -16.06
C TYR A 177 -13.38 3.35 -14.90
N VAL A 178 -12.76 4.54 -14.85
CA VAL A 178 -12.86 5.47 -13.70
C VAL A 178 -14.25 6.10 -13.55
N THR A 179 -15.06 6.14 -14.62
CA THR A 179 -16.46 6.59 -14.56
C THR A 179 -17.45 5.43 -14.38
N GLY A 180 -16.96 4.19 -14.41
CA GLY A 180 -17.76 2.97 -14.50
C GLY A 180 -18.06 2.26 -13.17
N VAL A 181 -18.67 1.08 -13.30
CA VAL A 181 -18.91 0.17 -12.17
C VAL A 181 -17.62 -0.52 -11.70
N ALA A 182 -16.67 -0.76 -12.60
CA ALA A 182 -15.43 -1.47 -12.27
C ALA A 182 -14.58 -0.70 -11.26
N TYR A 183 -14.35 0.60 -11.48
CA TYR A 183 -13.61 1.43 -10.52
C TYR A 183 -14.28 1.50 -9.14
N ARG A 184 -15.61 1.64 -9.11
CA ARG A 184 -16.38 1.61 -7.86
C ARG A 184 -16.29 0.25 -7.14
N SER A 185 -16.32 -0.85 -7.90
CA SER A 185 -16.16 -2.20 -7.35
C SER A 185 -14.78 -2.39 -6.74
N ASP A 186 -13.72 -1.96 -7.44
CA ASP A 186 -12.35 -2.06 -6.96
C ASP A 186 -12.14 -1.21 -5.68
N LEU A 187 -12.69 0.01 -5.64
CA LEU A 187 -12.66 0.88 -4.46
C LEU A 187 -13.40 0.29 -3.25
N GLU A 188 -14.59 -0.31 -3.44
CA GLU A 188 -15.34 -0.96 -2.37
C GLU A 188 -14.65 -2.25 -1.90
N LEU A 189 -13.99 -2.99 -2.80
CA LEU A 189 -13.19 -4.16 -2.44
C LEU A 189 -12.03 -3.76 -1.52
N VAL A 190 -11.23 -2.76 -1.91
CA VAL A 190 -10.10 -2.30 -1.09
C VAL A 190 -10.59 -1.80 0.27
N ALA A 191 -11.65 -0.98 0.30
CA ALA A 191 -12.21 -0.49 1.56
C ALA A 191 -12.71 -1.63 2.46
N ARG A 192 -13.36 -2.65 1.91
CA ARG A 192 -13.82 -3.82 2.68
C ARG A 192 -12.66 -4.60 3.28
N GLU A 193 -11.61 -4.85 2.50
CA GLU A 193 -10.40 -5.54 2.99
C GLU A 193 -9.67 -4.71 4.06
N SER A 194 -9.60 -3.39 3.88
CA SER A 194 -9.06 -2.47 4.89
C SER A 194 -9.88 -2.51 6.18
N SER A 195 -11.21 -2.42 6.09
CA SER A 195 -12.10 -2.50 7.25
C SER A 195 -11.99 -3.85 7.98
N ALA A 196 -11.93 -4.96 7.23
CA ALA A 196 -11.76 -6.28 7.82
C ALA A 196 -10.44 -6.39 8.61
N TYR A 197 -9.35 -5.87 8.04
CA TYR A 197 -8.07 -5.81 8.72
C TYR A 197 -8.11 -4.88 9.95
N ALA A 198 -8.72 -3.70 9.84
CA ALA A 198 -8.85 -2.76 10.95
C ALA A 198 -9.59 -3.39 12.14
N ARG A 199 -10.71 -4.09 11.88
CA ARG A 199 -11.46 -4.82 12.93
C ARG A 199 -10.63 -5.94 13.56
N ALA A 200 -9.88 -6.70 12.76
CA ALA A 200 -9.01 -7.75 13.28
C ALA A 200 -7.86 -7.19 14.14
N ALA A 201 -7.36 -6.00 13.81
CA ALA A 201 -6.36 -5.29 14.60
C ALA A 201 -6.94 -4.56 15.83
N ALA A 202 -8.27 -4.39 15.91
CA ALA A 202 -8.96 -3.53 16.88
C ALA A 202 -8.95 -3.95 18.35
N PRO A 203 -8.42 -5.10 18.79
CA PRO A 203 -7.85 -5.17 20.13
C PRO A 203 -6.61 -4.26 20.23
N LEU A 204 -6.83 -2.94 20.08
CA LEU A 204 -5.81 -1.91 20.17
C LEU A 204 -5.22 -1.89 21.58
N ARG A 205 -4.00 -1.38 21.71
CA ARG A 205 -3.27 -1.46 22.98
C ARG A 205 -3.82 -0.52 24.07
N GLY A 206 -4.80 0.32 23.74
CA GLY A 206 -5.46 1.25 24.66
C GLY A 206 -4.63 2.46 25.09
N ASP A 207 -3.40 2.61 24.57
CA ASP A 207 -2.49 3.72 24.85
C ASP A 207 -2.68 4.92 23.90
N GLY A 208 -3.61 4.82 22.96
CA GLY A 208 -3.92 5.87 21.97
C GLY A 208 -2.81 6.09 20.93
N ARG A 209 -1.95 5.10 20.70
CA ARG A 209 -0.80 5.19 19.78
C ARG A 209 -0.97 4.43 18.47
N ASP A 210 -2.01 3.62 18.32
CA ASP A 210 -2.27 2.91 17.06
C ASP A 210 -2.87 3.87 16.01
N ALA A 211 -2.21 4.00 14.86
CA ALA A 211 -2.53 4.98 13.84
C ALA A 211 -2.83 4.35 12.47
N TRP A 212 -3.69 5.04 11.73
CA TRP A 212 -3.99 4.79 10.31
C TRP A 212 -3.67 6.04 9.50
N VAL A 213 -2.83 5.89 8.48
CA VAL A 213 -2.45 6.98 7.57
C VAL A 213 -3.32 6.92 6.31
N PHE A 214 -3.79 8.08 5.85
CA PHE A 214 -4.50 8.22 4.59
C PHE A 214 -3.81 9.28 3.72
N ASP A 215 -3.55 8.97 2.46
CA ASP A 215 -3.41 10.01 1.45
C ASP A 215 -4.76 10.74 1.20
N ILE A 216 -4.76 11.88 0.50
CA ILE A 216 -5.97 12.65 0.21
C ILE A 216 -6.43 12.51 -1.24
N ASP A 217 -5.57 12.77 -2.22
CA ASP A 217 -5.97 12.94 -3.62
C ASP A 217 -6.13 11.57 -4.27
N GLU A 218 -7.29 11.30 -4.90
CA GLU A 218 -7.68 9.97 -5.39
C GLU A 218 -7.74 8.87 -4.30
N THR A 219 -7.56 9.24 -3.03
CA THR A 219 -7.68 8.35 -1.86
C THR A 219 -8.91 8.68 -1.01
N LEU A 220 -9.02 9.90 -0.49
CA LEU A 220 -10.20 10.39 0.24
C LEU A 220 -11.07 11.29 -0.62
N LEU A 221 -10.44 12.15 -1.42
CA LEU A 221 -11.09 13.13 -2.30
C LEU A 221 -10.79 12.77 -3.76
N SER A 222 -11.83 12.71 -4.58
CA SER A 222 -11.69 12.52 -6.02
C SER A 222 -11.58 13.86 -6.74
N ASN A 223 -10.50 13.99 -7.51
CA ASN A 223 -10.25 15.04 -8.48
C ASN A 223 -10.68 14.62 -9.90
N LEU A 224 -11.48 13.55 -10.03
CA LEU A 224 -11.98 13.08 -11.32
C LEU A 224 -12.65 14.18 -12.18
N PRO A 225 -13.38 15.18 -11.63
CA PRO A 225 -13.87 16.30 -12.43
C PRO A 225 -12.74 17.10 -13.11
N TYR A 226 -11.62 17.33 -12.41
CA TYR A 226 -10.44 17.94 -13.02
C TYR A 226 -9.89 17.07 -14.15
N TYR A 227 -9.69 15.77 -13.92
CA TYR A 227 -9.16 14.87 -14.93
C TYR A 227 -10.11 14.67 -16.12
N ALA A 228 -11.42 14.80 -15.93
CA ALA A 228 -12.39 14.78 -17.02
C ALA A 228 -12.18 15.95 -18.00
N ASP A 229 -11.85 17.13 -17.49
CA ASP A 229 -11.54 18.32 -18.29
C ASP A 229 -10.11 18.29 -18.89
N HIS A 230 -9.25 17.38 -18.41
CA HIS A 230 -7.83 17.28 -18.79
C HIS A 230 -7.48 15.94 -19.45
N GLY A 231 -8.48 15.26 -20.04
CA GLY A 231 -8.27 14.10 -20.90
C GLY A 231 -7.87 12.82 -20.16
N TYR A 232 -8.29 12.65 -18.90
CA TYR A 232 -8.12 11.43 -18.11
C TYR A 232 -6.69 10.90 -18.07
N GLY A 233 -5.71 11.80 -17.95
CA GLY A 233 -4.28 11.43 -17.87
C GLY A 233 -3.52 11.46 -19.19
N LEU A 234 -4.14 11.86 -20.30
CA LEU A 234 -3.47 12.02 -21.60
C LEU A 234 -2.40 13.14 -21.59
N GLY A 235 -2.67 14.23 -20.89
CA GLY A 235 -1.77 15.39 -20.82
C GLY A 235 -0.69 15.23 -19.76
N LEU A 236 0.45 15.89 -19.96
CA LEU A 236 1.43 16.08 -18.90
C LEU A 236 0.80 16.88 -17.75
N PHE A 237 1.13 16.48 -16.52
CA PHE A 237 0.62 17.14 -15.33
C PHE A 237 1.11 18.60 -15.26
N ASP A 238 0.18 19.51 -15.00
CA ASP A 238 0.42 20.95 -14.85
C ASP A 238 0.06 21.35 -13.41
N HIS A 239 1.09 21.54 -12.59
CA HIS A 239 0.94 21.90 -11.18
C HIS A 239 0.10 23.17 -11.00
N GLN A 240 0.27 24.20 -11.84
CA GLN A 240 -0.46 25.45 -11.68
C GLN A 240 -1.95 25.30 -11.98
N LYS A 241 -2.30 24.46 -12.96
CA LYS A 241 -3.71 24.14 -13.25
C LYS A 241 -4.33 23.34 -12.11
N PHE A 242 -3.61 22.37 -11.57
CA PHE A 242 -4.10 21.57 -10.46
C PHE A 242 -4.23 22.39 -9.17
N ASP A 243 -3.28 23.28 -8.86
CA ASP A 243 -3.37 24.17 -7.70
C ASP A 243 -4.61 25.07 -7.80
N ARG A 244 -4.93 25.59 -9.00
CA ARG A 244 -6.18 26.35 -9.22
C ARG A 244 -7.44 25.49 -9.06
N TRP A 245 -7.37 24.19 -9.31
CA TRP A 245 -8.46 23.26 -9.03
C TRP A 245 -8.62 23.03 -7.53
N VAL A 246 -7.52 22.78 -6.81
CA VAL A 246 -7.50 22.61 -5.35
C VAL A 246 -8.09 23.83 -4.64
N GLU A 247 -7.75 25.04 -5.09
CA GLU A 247 -8.28 26.30 -4.54
C GLU A 247 -9.81 26.46 -4.67
N ARG A 248 -10.47 25.65 -5.50
CA ARG A 248 -11.95 25.64 -5.56
C ARG A 248 -12.57 24.97 -4.35
N GLY A 249 -11.89 24.02 -3.70
CA GLY A 249 -12.44 23.28 -2.56
C GLY A 249 -13.69 22.46 -2.90
N GLU A 250 -13.72 21.89 -4.12
CA GLU A 250 -14.89 21.23 -4.70
C GLU A 250 -14.69 19.73 -4.95
N ALA A 251 -13.52 19.16 -4.62
CA ALA A 251 -13.27 17.73 -4.78
C ALA A 251 -14.28 16.92 -3.93
N LEU A 252 -14.75 15.80 -4.47
CA LEU A 252 -15.82 15.00 -3.86
C LEU A 252 -15.26 13.85 -3.03
N ALA A 253 -15.93 13.46 -1.94
CA ALA A 253 -15.55 12.25 -1.21
C ALA A 253 -15.61 11.00 -2.10
N ILE A 254 -14.58 10.18 -2.01
CA ILE A 254 -14.66 8.77 -2.40
C ILE A 254 -15.45 8.04 -1.30
N ARG A 255 -16.66 7.60 -1.65
CA ARG A 255 -17.63 7.12 -0.65
C ARG A 255 -17.15 5.91 0.14
N SER A 256 -16.47 4.96 -0.49
CA SER A 256 -15.92 3.77 0.19
C SER A 256 -14.83 4.17 1.18
N SER A 257 -13.98 5.13 0.82
CA SER A 257 -12.95 5.69 1.70
C SER A 257 -13.54 6.46 2.88
N LEU A 258 -14.65 7.19 2.68
CA LEU A 258 -15.36 7.85 3.80
C LEU A 258 -15.92 6.85 4.80
N LYS A 259 -16.50 5.73 4.32
CA LYS A 259 -16.96 4.64 5.21
C LYS A 259 -15.79 4.05 6.00
N LEU A 260 -14.69 3.72 5.30
CA LEU A 260 -13.48 3.18 5.94
C LEU A 260 -12.93 4.14 6.98
N TYR A 261 -12.78 5.43 6.63
CA TYR A 261 -12.27 6.47 7.51
C TYR A 261 -13.06 6.58 8.81
N ASN A 262 -14.40 6.60 8.71
CA ASN A 262 -15.26 6.64 9.89
C ASN A 262 -15.12 5.37 10.73
N GLU A 263 -15.06 4.20 10.10
CA GLU A 263 -14.91 2.92 10.80
C GLU A 263 -13.58 2.82 11.54
N VAL A 264 -12.43 3.16 10.93
CA VAL A 264 -11.15 3.15 11.65
C VAL A 264 -11.14 4.14 12.82
N ARG A 265 -11.81 5.29 12.70
CA ARG A 265 -11.97 6.23 13.82
C ARG A 265 -12.83 5.64 14.93
N GLU A 266 -13.96 5.02 14.61
CA GLU A 266 -14.85 4.37 15.57
C GLU A 266 -14.15 3.21 16.31
N LEU A 267 -13.24 2.51 15.63
CA LEU A 267 -12.38 1.48 16.22
C LEU A 267 -11.26 2.04 17.11
N GLY A 268 -11.11 3.37 17.19
CA GLY A 268 -10.17 4.05 18.09
C GLY A 268 -8.79 4.32 17.50
N PHE A 269 -8.58 4.11 16.20
CA PHE A 269 -7.33 4.47 15.55
C PHE A 269 -7.14 5.98 15.51
N LYS A 270 -5.89 6.41 15.66
CA LYS A 270 -5.46 7.77 15.34
C LYS A 270 -5.42 7.93 13.83
N THR A 271 -6.10 8.95 13.31
CA THR A 271 -6.15 9.16 11.85
C THR A 271 -5.26 10.31 11.43
N PHE A 272 -4.28 9.99 10.58
CA PHE A 272 -3.33 10.95 10.04
C PHE A 272 -3.54 11.10 8.54
N LEU A 273 -3.73 12.33 8.09
CA LEU A 273 -3.88 12.66 6.68
C LEU A 273 -2.54 13.19 6.16
N LEU A 274 -1.93 12.51 5.19
CA LEU A 274 -0.59 12.81 4.66
C LEU A 274 -0.65 12.98 3.14
N THR A 275 -0.60 14.22 2.67
CA THR A 275 -0.81 14.55 1.25
C THR A 275 0.40 15.21 0.61
N GLY A 276 0.52 15.06 -0.71
CA GLY A 276 1.49 15.80 -1.53
C GLY A 276 1.11 17.27 -1.77
N ARG A 277 -0.10 17.71 -1.42
CA ARG A 277 -0.54 19.11 -1.57
C ARG A 277 0.39 20.05 -0.80
N ASN A 278 0.65 21.22 -1.37
CA ASN A 278 1.48 22.22 -0.71
C ASN A 278 0.75 22.86 0.48
N GLU A 279 1.49 23.15 1.56
CA GLU A 279 0.95 23.80 2.78
C GLU A 279 0.18 25.11 2.52
N VAL A 280 0.46 25.83 1.43
CA VAL A 280 -0.35 27.01 1.06
C VAL A 280 -1.84 26.68 0.87
N HIS A 281 -2.15 25.42 0.55
CA HIS A 281 -3.51 24.89 0.38
C HIS A 281 -4.11 24.28 1.65
N LEU A 282 -3.47 24.45 2.83
CA LEU A 282 -3.91 23.83 4.09
C LEU A 282 -5.37 24.14 4.41
N ARG A 283 -5.75 25.42 4.37
CA ARG A 283 -7.10 25.85 4.74
C ARG A 283 -8.16 25.27 3.80
N VAL A 284 -7.98 25.45 2.49
CA VAL A 284 -8.94 24.97 1.49
C VAL A 284 -9.06 23.45 1.49
N THR A 285 -7.96 22.73 1.71
CA THR A 285 -7.96 21.27 1.83
C THR A 285 -8.74 20.81 3.07
N ALA A 286 -8.49 21.43 4.24
CA ALA A 286 -9.22 21.10 5.46
C ALA A 286 -10.72 21.43 5.36
N GLU A 287 -11.08 22.55 4.74
CA GLU A 287 -12.47 22.94 4.50
C GLU A 287 -13.16 21.99 3.52
N ASN A 288 -12.49 21.58 2.44
CA ASN A 288 -13.01 20.61 1.50
C ASN A 288 -13.22 19.24 2.18
N LEU A 289 -12.27 18.74 2.96
CA LEU A 289 -12.41 17.48 3.71
C LEU A 289 -13.64 17.51 4.62
N LYS A 290 -13.79 18.58 5.42
CA LYS A 290 -14.95 18.76 6.30
C LYS A 290 -16.26 18.83 5.52
N LYS A 291 -16.29 19.58 4.41
CA LYS A 291 -17.47 19.66 3.53
C LYS A 291 -17.88 18.28 2.99
N GLN A 292 -16.94 17.37 2.81
CA GLN A 292 -17.16 16.03 2.29
C GLN A 292 -17.38 14.97 3.38
N GLY A 293 -17.46 15.38 4.66
CA GLY A 293 -17.76 14.48 5.78
C GLY A 293 -16.55 13.90 6.51
N PHE A 294 -15.32 14.26 6.12
CA PHE A 294 -14.12 13.89 6.84
C PHE A 294 -13.90 14.89 7.98
N HIS A 295 -13.95 14.42 9.22
CA HIS A 295 -13.82 15.24 10.43
C HIS A 295 -12.89 14.60 11.45
N ASP A 296 -12.43 15.40 12.42
CA ASP A 296 -11.66 14.99 13.59
C ASP A 296 -10.47 14.05 13.31
N TRP A 297 -9.72 14.34 12.25
CA TRP A 297 -8.38 13.79 12.09
C TRP A 297 -7.46 14.27 13.21
N ASP A 298 -6.54 13.41 13.65
CA ASP A 298 -5.56 13.76 14.68
C ASP A 298 -4.43 14.61 14.09
N LYS A 299 -4.07 14.38 12.82
CA LYS A 299 -3.07 15.19 12.10
C LYS A 299 -3.42 15.36 10.63
N LEU A 300 -3.13 16.54 10.11
CA LEU A 300 -3.14 16.86 8.67
C LEU A 300 -1.77 17.41 8.31
N VAL A 301 -1.03 16.66 7.49
CA VAL A 301 0.34 16.95 7.07
C VAL A 301 0.34 17.24 5.57
N LEU A 302 0.74 18.46 5.23
CA LEU A 302 0.92 18.92 3.85
C LEU A 302 2.41 19.11 3.57
N ARG A 303 2.76 19.25 2.29
CA ARG A 303 4.13 19.40 1.85
C ARG A 303 4.63 20.84 2.07
N ALA A 304 5.58 20.97 2.99
CA ALA A 304 6.24 22.23 3.31
C ALA A 304 7.17 22.70 2.17
N ALA A 305 7.58 23.98 2.22
CA ALA A 305 8.48 24.54 1.21
C ALA A 305 9.82 23.80 1.10
N GLY A 306 10.36 23.32 2.22
CA GLY A 306 11.62 22.56 2.28
C GLY A 306 11.53 21.13 1.71
N ASP A 307 10.33 20.62 1.51
CA ASP A 307 10.09 19.25 1.01
C ASP A 307 9.75 19.22 -0.49
N ARG A 308 9.74 20.38 -1.17
CA ARG A 308 9.29 20.50 -2.57
C ARG A 308 10.11 19.63 -3.54
N GLU A 309 11.42 19.58 -3.35
CA GLU A 309 12.35 18.84 -4.21
C GLU A 309 12.42 17.34 -3.89
N LYS A 310 11.80 16.90 -2.79
CA LYS A 310 11.79 15.48 -2.41
C LYS A 310 10.82 14.71 -3.32
N THR A 311 11.15 13.47 -3.65
CA THR A 311 10.14 12.57 -4.23
C THR A 311 9.01 12.34 -3.24
N ALA A 312 7.82 11.94 -3.71
CA ALA A 312 6.70 11.66 -2.82
C ALA A 312 7.05 10.54 -1.86
N THR A 313 7.71 9.49 -2.35
CA THR A 313 8.21 8.36 -1.56
C THR A 313 9.11 8.82 -0.41
N VAL A 314 10.13 9.66 -0.67
CA VAL A 314 11.04 10.14 0.39
C VAL A 314 10.31 11.01 1.40
N TYR A 315 9.57 12.02 0.93
CA TYR A 315 8.82 12.92 1.80
C TYR A 315 7.84 12.17 2.71
N LYS A 316 7.01 11.28 2.14
CA LYS A 316 6.00 10.57 2.93
C LYS A 316 6.64 9.57 3.89
N SER A 317 7.76 8.96 3.52
CA SER A 317 8.52 8.09 4.42
C SER A 317 9.06 8.86 5.63
N GLU A 318 9.65 10.03 5.42
CA GLU A 318 10.14 10.88 6.52
C GLU A 318 8.99 11.32 7.44
N LYS A 319 7.82 11.68 6.88
CA LYS A 319 6.65 12.05 7.69
C LYS A 319 6.08 10.88 8.48
N ARG A 320 6.09 9.67 7.94
CA ARG A 320 5.74 8.46 8.72
C ARG A 320 6.77 8.16 9.80
N LYS A 321 8.06 8.37 9.52
CA LYS A 321 9.13 8.24 10.52
C LYS A 321 8.96 9.22 11.68
N GLU A 322 8.63 10.48 11.39
CA GLU A 322 8.30 11.48 12.42
C GLU A 322 7.14 10.99 13.32
N MET A 323 6.10 10.36 12.75
CA MET A 323 5.00 9.77 13.53
C MET A 323 5.46 8.60 14.42
N GLU A 324 6.35 7.74 13.93
CA GLU A 324 6.94 6.65 14.73
C GLU A 324 7.82 7.19 15.87
N GLU A 325 8.63 8.21 15.60
CA GLU A 325 9.48 8.90 16.60
C GLU A 325 8.65 9.61 17.68
N GLU A 326 7.43 10.03 17.35
CA GLU A 326 6.44 10.51 18.33
C GLU A 326 5.76 9.40 19.14
N GLY A 327 6.05 8.14 18.83
CA GLY A 327 5.57 6.95 19.53
C GLY A 327 4.30 6.33 18.95
N TYR A 328 3.87 6.71 17.75
CA TYR A 328 2.74 6.06 17.07
C TYR A 328 3.17 4.76 16.39
N ARG A 329 2.24 3.81 16.32
CA ARG A 329 2.37 2.57 15.57
C ARG A 329 1.45 2.65 14.37
N ILE A 330 2.03 2.74 13.18
CA ILE A 330 1.25 2.84 11.95
C ILE A 330 0.80 1.43 11.55
N LEU A 331 -0.45 1.10 11.85
CA LEU A 331 -1.00 -0.24 11.56
C LEU A 331 -1.59 -0.32 10.15
N GLY A 332 -2.18 0.77 9.66
CA GLY A 332 -2.75 0.85 8.32
C GLY A 332 -2.26 2.08 7.56
N ASN A 333 -2.10 1.94 6.24
CA ASN A 333 -1.84 3.05 5.33
C ASN A 333 -2.63 2.87 4.03
N SER A 334 -3.44 3.87 3.67
CA SER A 334 -4.28 3.87 2.48
C SER A 334 -3.82 4.98 1.54
N GLY A 335 -3.57 4.63 0.28
CA GLY A 335 -3.11 5.57 -0.75
C GLY A 335 -3.35 5.04 -2.15
N ASP A 336 -3.47 5.94 -3.12
CA ASP A 336 -3.70 5.62 -4.52
C ASP A 336 -2.39 5.46 -5.32
N GLN A 337 -1.25 5.82 -4.73
CA GLN A 337 0.07 5.66 -5.34
C GLN A 337 0.96 4.73 -4.52
N TRP A 338 1.87 4.02 -5.18
CA TRP A 338 2.88 3.23 -4.49
C TRP A 338 3.85 4.11 -3.68
N SER A 339 4.05 5.37 -4.09
CA SER A 339 4.80 6.37 -3.33
C SER A 339 4.20 6.71 -1.97
N ASP A 340 2.91 6.43 -1.76
CA ASP A 340 2.24 6.65 -0.48
C ASP A 340 2.52 5.52 0.51
N LEU A 341 2.81 4.33 -0.02
CA LEU A 341 2.80 3.06 0.70
C LEU A 341 4.20 2.51 0.93
N LEU A 342 5.11 2.75 -0.02
CA LEU A 342 6.49 2.24 -0.01
C LEU A 342 7.48 3.23 0.61
N GLY A 343 8.73 2.80 0.73
CA GLY A 343 9.85 3.55 1.28
C GLY A 343 10.22 3.08 2.68
N SER A 344 10.68 3.99 3.54
CA SER A 344 10.94 3.68 4.96
C SER A 344 9.72 3.96 5.83
N SER A 345 9.73 3.44 7.06
CA SER A 345 8.64 3.60 8.05
C SER A 345 7.28 3.21 7.45
N MET A 346 7.23 2.02 6.85
CA MET A 346 6.01 1.47 6.28
C MET A 346 5.05 1.03 7.38
N SER A 347 3.75 1.18 7.12
CA SER A 347 2.71 0.63 7.98
C SER A 347 2.77 -0.89 8.07
N ALA A 348 2.20 -1.47 9.13
CA ALA A 348 2.04 -2.92 9.25
C ALA A 348 1.28 -3.54 8.06
N ARG A 349 0.27 -2.84 7.52
CA ARG A 349 -0.37 -3.19 6.24
C ARG A 349 -0.73 -1.97 5.41
N SER A 350 -0.39 -2.01 4.13
CA SER A 350 -0.71 -0.97 3.15
C SER A 350 -1.83 -1.42 2.20
N PHE A 351 -2.67 -0.47 1.80
CA PHE A 351 -3.84 -0.69 0.93
C PHE A 351 -3.79 0.29 -0.24
N LYS A 352 -3.54 -0.26 -1.44
CA LYS A 352 -3.45 0.47 -2.69
C LYS A 352 -4.85 0.67 -3.30
N LEU A 353 -5.28 1.92 -3.41
CA LEU A 353 -6.48 2.27 -4.16
C LEU A 353 -6.13 2.36 -5.66
N PRO A 354 -7.05 1.99 -6.56
CA PRO A 354 -6.81 2.12 -8.00
C PRO A 354 -6.70 3.60 -8.39
N ASN A 355 -5.71 3.92 -9.22
CA ASN A 355 -5.64 5.19 -9.93
C ASN A 355 -4.80 5.06 -11.22
N PRO A 356 -5.47 4.87 -12.37
CA PRO A 356 -4.79 4.79 -13.65
C PRO A 356 -4.62 6.14 -14.36
N MET A 357 -5.01 7.25 -13.74
CA MET A 357 -5.00 8.58 -14.39
C MET A 357 -3.62 9.25 -14.33
N TYR A 358 -2.80 8.92 -13.34
CA TYR A 358 -1.45 9.45 -13.20
C TYR A 358 -0.56 8.53 -12.35
N TYR A 359 0.74 8.79 -12.40
CA TYR A 359 1.75 8.09 -11.62
C TYR A 359 2.66 9.06 -10.90
N ILE A 360 2.93 8.78 -9.62
CA ILE A 360 3.87 9.53 -8.79
C ILE A 360 4.99 8.57 -8.35
N PRO A 361 6.26 8.83 -8.73
CA PRO A 361 7.41 8.00 -8.34
C PRO A 361 7.83 8.16 -6.87
#